data_AF-A0A934TW53-F1
#
_entry.id   AF-A0A934TW53-F1
#
_cell.length_a   1.000
_cell.length_b   1.000
_cell.length_c   1.000
_cell.angle_alpha   90.00
_cell.angle_beta   90.00
_cell.angle_gamma   90.00
#
_symmetry.space_group_name_H-M   'P 1'
#
loop_
_entity.id
_entity.type
_entity.pdbx_description
1 polymer ?
#
loop_
_entity_poly.entity_id
_entity_poly.type
_entity_poly.pdbx_seq_one_letter_code
_entity_poly.pdbx_strand_id
1 'polypeptide(L)'
;MLTRTRCLLLAAAAFAGLAHAGTVGTWYDVDDVDGAFTLTYKSKTYNLSATPALYLDDQVWYYNANLTPQSPSALETVVENRYGLLAGSLSTVAYCDNVSTGSCVKATAKNATLNGVPTSTFTATTPFDYLAIHLGNGELIFHWSLATSTFTLAGMPTASISNYRAFVGPQVLATPLPGAALLFASALGGAGFVARRRGRKQPSAA
;
A
#
# COMPACT_ATOMS: atom_id res chain seq x y z
N MET A 1 -35.97 33.03 52.80
CA MET A 1 -37.14 32.39 52.17
C MET A 1 -36.99 32.51 50.65
N LEU A 2 -36.99 31.36 49.95
CA LEU A 2 -37.03 31.12 48.50
C LEU A 2 -35.88 31.58 47.57
N THR A 3 -35.05 30.58 47.27
CA THR A 3 -34.28 30.27 46.05
C THR A 3 -34.86 30.75 44.71
N ARG A 4 -33.99 31.23 43.80
CA ARG A 4 -34.16 31.04 42.34
C ARG A 4 -32.83 30.82 41.62
N THR A 5 -32.55 29.54 41.40
CA THR A 5 -31.65 28.95 40.41
C THR A 5 -31.91 29.53 39.01
N ARG A 6 -30.87 29.91 38.27
CA ARG A 6 -30.95 30.10 36.81
C ARG A 6 -29.92 29.22 36.15
N CYS A 7 -30.45 28.18 35.50
CA CYS A 7 -29.73 27.18 34.73
C CYS A 7 -28.93 27.79 33.58
N LEU A 8 -27.72 27.25 33.40
CA LEU A 8 -26.99 27.18 32.14
C LEU A 8 -27.87 26.60 31.03
N LEU A 9 -27.75 27.16 29.83
CA LEU A 9 -28.05 26.47 28.58
C LEU A 9 -26.82 26.61 27.67
N LEU A 10 -25.97 25.57 27.68
CA LEU A 10 -24.95 25.35 26.67
C LEU A 10 -25.61 24.52 25.55
N ALA A 11 -25.79 25.11 24.36
CA ALA A 11 -26.24 24.38 23.19
C ALA A 11 -25.04 23.69 22.53
N ALA A 12 -24.91 22.38 22.73
CA ALA A 12 -23.97 21.55 21.97
C ALA A 12 -24.62 21.24 20.60
N ALA A 13 -24.09 21.85 19.53
CA ALA A 13 -24.43 21.47 18.17
C ALA A 13 -23.80 20.11 17.85
N ALA A 14 -24.61 19.05 17.84
CA ALA A 14 -24.20 17.76 17.32
C ALA A 14 -24.18 17.83 15.79
N PHE A 15 -22.98 17.93 15.20
CA PHE A 15 -22.79 17.63 13.79
C PHE A 15 -23.02 16.12 13.60
N ALA A 16 -24.24 15.75 13.20
CA ALA A 16 -24.51 14.44 12.65
C ALA A 16 -23.80 14.37 11.28
N GLY A 17 -22.56 13.89 11.30
CA GLY A 17 -21.87 13.47 10.09
C GLY A 17 -22.67 12.37 9.43
N LEU A 18 -23.26 12.66 8.27
CA LEU A 18 -23.80 11.66 7.35
C LEU A 18 -22.63 10.77 6.90
N ALA A 19 -22.36 9.71 7.64
CA ALA A 19 -21.56 8.60 7.14
C ALA A 19 -22.34 7.99 5.98
N HIS A 20 -21.93 8.30 4.75
CA HIS A 20 -22.34 7.51 3.60
C HIS A 20 -21.86 6.08 3.84
N ALA A 21 -22.80 5.14 3.92
CA ALA A 21 -22.49 3.72 3.90
C ALA A 21 -21.92 3.38 2.51
N GLY A 22 -20.61 3.53 2.36
CA GLY A 22 -19.90 3.01 1.20
C GLY A 22 -20.06 1.49 1.18
N THR A 23 -20.42 0.94 0.04
CA THR A 23 -20.28 -0.49 -0.20
C THR A 23 -18.81 -0.85 0.04
N VAL A 24 -18.56 -1.69 1.05
CA VAL A 24 -17.22 -2.21 1.33
C VAL A 24 -16.79 -3.04 0.13
N GLY A 25 -15.70 -2.64 -0.51
CA GLY A 25 -15.12 -3.39 -1.62
C GLY A 25 -14.40 -4.63 -1.12
N THR A 26 -14.06 -5.48 -2.07
CA THR A 26 -13.28 -6.70 -1.88
C THR A 26 -11.96 -6.54 -2.61
N TRP A 27 -10.89 -7.05 -1.99
CA TRP A 27 -9.58 -7.15 -2.59
C TRP A 27 -9.42 -8.47 -3.32
N TYR A 28 -8.85 -8.41 -4.51
CA TYR A 28 -8.52 -9.55 -5.34
C TYR A 28 -7.02 -9.54 -5.59
N ASP A 29 -6.40 -10.68 -5.38
CA ASP A 29 -5.08 -10.94 -5.93
C ASP A 29 -5.25 -11.07 -7.45
N VAL A 30 -4.37 -10.42 -8.19
CA VAL A 30 -4.40 -10.43 -9.64
C VAL A 30 -3.27 -11.34 -10.11
N ASP A 31 -3.66 -12.47 -10.68
CA ASP A 31 -2.74 -13.41 -11.32
C ASP A 31 -2.09 -12.72 -12.54
N ASP A 32 -0.93 -12.13 -12.31
CA ASP A 32 -0.07 -11.53 -13.33
C ASP A 32 0.96 -12.55 -13.83
N VAL A 33 1.16 -12.57 -15.15
CA VAL A 33 2.17 -13.38 -15.82
C VAL A 33 3.02 -12.46 -16.68
N ASP A 34 4.25 -12.18 -16.23
CA ASP A 34 5.21 -11.30 -16.91
C ASP A 34 4.63 -9.92 -17.26
N GLY A 35 3.86 -9.33 -16.35
CA GLY A 35 3.19 -8.05 -16.53
C GLY A 35 1.87 -8.14 -17.32
N ALA A 36 1.43 -9.32 -17.77
CA ALA A 36 0.14 -9.49 -18.43
C ALA A 36 -0.90 -10.10 -17.48
N PHE A 37 -2.07 -9.48 -17.39
CA PHE A 37 -3.16 -9.93 -16.53
C PHE A 37 -4.53 -9.55 -17.08
N THR A 38 -5.58 -10.17 -16.54
CA THR A 38 -6.97 -9.80 -16.87
C THR A 38 -7.64 -9.12 -15.68
N LEU A 39 -8.47 -8.11 -15.97
CA LEU A 39 -9.20 -7.39 -14.94
C LEU A 39 -10.66 -7.24 -15.34
N THR A 40 -11.57 -7.64 -14.45
CA THR A 40 -13.00 -7.35 -14.61
C THR A 40 -13.34 -6.06 -13.86
N TYR A 41 -13.63 -5.00 -14.63
CA TYR A 41 -13.96 -3.67 -14.13
C TYR A 41 -15.26 -3.19 -14.76
N LYS A 42 -16.21 -2.71 -13.95
CA LYS A 42 -17.56 -2.29 -14.40
C LYS A 42 -18.24 -3.30 -15.33
N SER A 43 -18.19 -4.58 -14.95
CA SER A 43 -18.77 -5.71 -15.70
C SER A 43 -18.16 -5.96 -17.10
N LYS A 44 -16.98 -5.42 -17.37
CA LYS A 44 -16.20 -5.71 -18.59
C LYS A 44 -14.84 -6.28 -18.21
N THR A 45 -14.39 -7.29 -18.95
CA THR A 45 -13.07 -7.87 -18.79
C THR A 45 -12.11 -7.22 -19.76
N TYR A 46 -10.96 -6.77 -19.24
CA TYR A 46 -9.88 -6.15 -19.99
C TYR A 46 -8.64 -7.03 -19.90
N ASN A 47 -7.95 -7.21 -21.03
CA ASN A 47 -6.61 -7.76 -21.06
C ASN A 47 -5.64 -6.61 -20.90
N LEU A 48 -4.86 -6.63 -19.83
CA LEU A 48 -3.98 -5.56 -19.43
C LEU A 48 -2.54 -6.01 -19.55
N SER A 49 -1.65 -5.04 -19.84
CA SER A 49 -0.23 -5.24 -19.65
C SER A 49 0.40 -4.07 -18.88
N ALA A 50 1.21 -4.40 -17.89
CA ALA A 50 2.00 -3.49 -17.10
C ALA A 50 3.48 -3.56 -17.51
N THR A 51 4.17 -2.43 -17.45
CA THR A 51 5.62 -2.34 -17.67
C THR A 51 6.22 -1.37 -16.67
N PRO A 52 7.30 -1.70 -15.92
CA PRO A 52 8.08 -2.94 -15.99
C PRO A 52 7.23 -4.19 -15.68
N ALA A 53 7.61 -5.30 -16.31
CA ALA A 53 7.01 -6.59 -15.98
C ALA A 53 7.37 -6.92 -14.53
N LEU A 54 6.45 -7.59 -13.86
CA LEU A 54 6.61 -8.01 -12.49
C LEU A 54 7.51 -9.25 -12.45
N TYR A 55 8.48 -9.25 -11.54
CA TYR A 55 9.40 -10.36 -11.28
C TYR A 55 8.90 -11.23 -10.12
N LEU A 56 9.62 -12.31 -9.79
CA LEU A 56 9.27 -13.18 -8.66
C LEU A 56 9.09 -12.33 -7.37
N ASP A 57 7.97 -12.55 -6.68
CA ASP A 57 7.49 -11.86 -5.47
C ASP A 57 6.79 -10.50 -5.66
N ASP A 58 6.72 -10.00 -6.90
CA ASP A 58 5.93 -8.82 -7.23
C ASP A 58 4.43 -9.18 -7.23
N GLN A 59 3.58 -8.26 -6.78
CA GLN A 59 2.15 -8.54 -6.57
C GLN A 59 1.30 -7.36 -7.02
N VAL A 60 0.20 -7.67 -7.72
CA VAL A 60 -0.84 -6.72 -8.09
C VAL A 60 -2.10 -7.03 -7.32
N TRP A 61 -2.66 -6.01 -6.68
CA TRP A 61 -3.95 -6.15 -6.00
C TRP A 61 -4.97 -5.22 -6.64
N TYR A 62 -6.18 -5.72 -6.79
CA TYR A 62 -7.33 -4.94 -7.23
C TYR A 62 -8.38 -4.82 -6.12
N TYR A 63 -8.82 -3.60 -5.82
CA TYR A 63 -9.97 -3.33 -4.98
C TYR A 63 -11.16 -2.91 -5.84
N ASN A 64 -12.29 -3.60 -5.71
CA ASN A 64 -13.46 -3.41 -6.59
C ASN A 64 -14.45 -2.30 -6.16
N ALA A 65 -14.03 -1.40 -5.28
CA ALA A 65 -14.84 -0.25 -4.86
C ALA A 65 -13.97 1.01 -4.77
N ASN A 66 -14.59 2.12 -4.37
CA ASN A 66 -13.86 3.36 -4.18
C ASN A 66 -13.16 3.37 -2.82
N LEU A 67 -11.82 3.48 -2.81
CA LEU A 67 -11.10 3.81 -1.58
C LEU A 67 -11.32 5.29 -1.27
N THR A 68 -11.76 5.60 -0.06
CA THR A 68 -11.95 6.97 0.38
C THR A 68 -11.34 7.14 1.77
N PRO A 69 -10.54 8.20 2.01
CA PRO A 69 -10.12 9.25 1.06
C PRO A 69 -9.03 8.81 0.06
N GLN A 70 -8.88 9.58 -1.02
CA GLN A 70 -7.90 9.36 -2.11
C GLN A 70 -6.60 10.20 -1.94
N SER A 71 -6.38 10.77 -0.76
CA SER A 71 -5.15 11.55 -0.50
C SER A 71 -3.92 10.64 -0.49
N PRO A 72 -2.72 11.16 -0.82
CA PRO A 72 -1.49 10.36 -0.81
C PRO A 72 -1.27 9.60 0.51
N SER A 73 -1.39 10.28 1.66
CA SER A 73 -1.22 9.65 2.98
C SER A 73 -2.24 8.56 3.32
N ALA A 74 -3.45 8.67 2.78
CA ALA A 74 -4.47 7.65 2.98
C ALA A 74 -4.16 6.39 2.16
N LEU A 75 -3.70 6.58 0.92
CA LEU A 75 -3.29 5.46 0.08
C LEU A 75 -1.96 4.84 0.53
N GLU A 76 -1.03 5.60 1.13
CA GLU A 76 0.13 5.02 1.84
C GLU A 76 -0.32 3.97 2.86
N THR A 77 -1.24 4.36 3.75
CA THR A 77 -1.76 3.46 4.79
C THR A 77 -2.46 2.23 4.18
N VAL A 78 -3.18 2.39 3.07
CA VAL A 78 -3.83 1.26 2.40
C VAL A 78 -2.80 0.29 1.81
N VAL A 79 -1.80 0.81 1.10
CA VAL A 79 -0.73 0.01 0.47
C VAL A 79 0.08 -0.71 1.55
N GLU A 80 0.48 -0.02 2.63
CA GLU A 80 1.18 -0.63 3.76
C GLU A 80 0.41 -1.80 4.35
N ASN A 81 -0.88 -1.61 4.63
CA ASN A 81 -1.72 -2.67 5.19
C ASN A 81 -1.89 -3.83 4.21
N ARG A 82 -1.99 -3.56 2.90
CA ARG A 82 -2.22 -4.60 1.89
C ARG A 82 -0.99 -5.48 1.68
N TYR A 83 0.19 -4.86 1.63
CA TYR A 83 1.46 -5.57 1.44
C TYR A 83 2.11 -6.03 2.76
N GLY A 84 1.44 -5.83 3.91
CA GLY A 84 1.95 -6.27 5.22
C GLY A 84 3.18 -5.50 5.68
N LEU A 85 3.32 -4.24 5.27
CA LEU A 85 4.43 -3.37 5.64
C LEU A 85 4.21 -2.75 7.02
N LEU A 86 5.29 -2.22 7.60
CA LEU A 86 5.20 -1.43 8.82
C LEU A 86 4.48 -0.11 8.53
N ALA A 87 3.61 0.33 9.44
CA ALA A 87 2.91 1.60 9.31
C ALA A 87 3.89 2.79 9.26
N GLY A 88 3.71 3.68 8.29
CA GLY A 88 4.58 4.82 8.03
C GLY A 88 5.95 4.46 7.44
N SER A 89 6.09 3.27 6.85
CA SER A 89 7.32 2.85 6.17
C SER A 89 7.38 3.29 4.72
N LEU A 90 6.22 3.53 4.08
CA LEU A 90 6.16 4.12 2.76
C LEU A 90 6.27 5.64 2.82
N SER A 91 6.83 6.23 1.76
CA SER A 91 6.81 7.67 1.52
C SER A 91 6.34 7.96 0.11
N THR A 92 5.34 8.83 -0.03
CA THR A 92 4.92 9.37 -1.33
C THR A 92 6.07 10.14 -1.96
N VAL A 93 6.42 9.78 -3.19
CA VAL A 93 7.46 10.47 -3.96
C VAL A 93 6.89 11.29 -5.11
N ALA A 94 5.75 10.87 -5.66
CA ALA A 94 5.07 11.55 -6.75
C ALA A 94 3.59 11.17 -6.81
N TYR A 95 2.76 12.05 -7.37
CA TYR A 95 1.34 11.75 -7.60
C TYR A 95 0.72 12.64 -8.67
N CYS A 96 -0.41 12.22 -9.21
CA CYS A 96 -1.31 13.08 -9.97
C CYS A 96 -2.72 12.96 -9.42
N ASP A 97 -3.37 14.07 -9.08
CA ASP A 97 -4.76 14.10 -8.60
C ASP A 97 -5.77 13.97 -9.73
N ASN A 98 -5.37 14.39 -10.93
CA ASN A 98 -6.16 14.19 -12.13
C ASN A 98 -5.22 13.98 -13.32
N VAL A 99 -5.20 12.74 -13.83
CA VAL A 99 -4.38 12.34 -14.98
C VAL A 99 -4.80 13.06 -16.26
N SER A 100 -6.11 13.31 -16.43
CA SER A 100 -6.63 13.96 -17.64
C SER A 100 -6.28 15.45 -17.73
N THR A 101 -6.17 16.14 -16.59
CA THR A 101 -5.81 17.56 -16.55
C THR A 101 -4.31 17.77 -16.29
N GLY A 102 -3.53 16.71 -16.08
CA GLY A 102 -2.10 16.79 -15.76
C GLY A 102 -1.80 17.46 -14.42
N SER A 103 -2.74 17.40 -13.46
CA SER A 103 -2.53 17.95 -12.11
C SER A 103 -1.61 17.02 -11.33
N CYS A 104 -0.30 17.23 -11.47
CA CYS A 104 0.74 16.32 -11.00
C CYS A 104 1.78 17.03 -10.13
N VAL A 105 2.28 16.32 -9.12
CA VAL A 105 3.37 16.75 -8.24
C VAL A 105 4.52 15.77 -8.39
N LYS A 106 5.68 16.28 -8.85
CA LYS A 106 6.89 15.48 -9.13
C LYS A 106 6.65 14.31 -10.10
N ALA A 107 5.66 14.48 -10.94
CA ALA A 107 5.08 13.44 -11.78
C ALA A 107 4.67 14.00 -13.13
N THR A 108 4.62 13.13 -14.13
CA THR A 108 3.87 13.33 -15.36
C THR A 108 2.98 12.11 -15.61
N ALA A 109 1.86 12.33 -16.29
CA ALA A 109 0.98 11.28 -16.77
C ALA A 109 0.67 11.53 -18.24
N LYS A 110 0.79 10.51 -19.07
CA LYS A 110 0.51 10.60 -20.50
C LYS A 110 -0.43 9.47 -20.91
N ASN A 111 -1.54 9.85 -21.52
CA ASN A 111 -2.48 8.93 -22.13
C ASN A 111 -2.29 8.97 -23.64
N ALA A 112 -2.20 7.80 -24.27
CA ALA A 112 -2.08 7.65 -25.71
C ALA A 112 -2.77 6.35 -26.17
N THR A 113 -2.93 6.20 -27.48
CA THR A 113 -3.27 4.92 -28.09
C THR A 113 -2.05 4.46 -28.87
N LEU A 114 -1.43 3.35 -28.45
CA LEU A 114 -0.26 2.78 -29.10
C LEU A 114 -0.68 1.48 -29.80
N ASN A 115 -0.49 1.38 -31.11
CA ASN A 115 -0.89 0.22 -31.92
C ASN A 115 -2.37 -0.19 -31.72
N GLY A 116 -3.25 0.79 -31.56
CA GLY A 116 -4.68 0.56 -31.30
C GLY A 116 -5.03 0.19 -29.85
N VAL A 117 -4.04 0.07 -28.97
CA VAL A 117 -4.23 -0.25 -27.55
C VAL A 117 -4.18 1.04 -26.72
N PRO A 118 -5.19 1.33 -25.89
CA PRO A 118 -5.12 2.43 -24.93
C PRO A 118 -3.96 2.21 -23.95
N THR A 119 -3.13 3.23 -23.76
CA THR A 119 -1.92 3.15 -22.94
C THR A 119 -1.80 4.40 -22.08
N SER A 120 -1.54 4.19 -20.79
CA SER A 120 -1.30 5.24 -19.82
C SER A 120 0.10 5.06 -19.24
N THR A 121 0.93 6.10 -19.35
CA THR A 121 2.30 6.10 -18.84
C THR A 121 2.39 7.11 -17.69
N PHE A 122 2.92 6.67 -16.56
CA PHE A 122 3.18 7.49 -15.38
C PHE A 122 4.67 7.56 -15.15
N THR A 123 5.21 8.77 -15.06
CA THR A 123 6.64 9.00 -14.84
C THR A 123 6.80 9.87 -13.60
N ALA A 124 7.70 9.48 -12.70
CA ALA A 124 8.06 10.22 -11.50
C ALA A 124 9.50 10.74 -11.61
N THR A 125 9.79 11.86 -10.94
CA THR A 125 11.18 12.37 -10.87
C THR A 125 12.07 11.52 -9.98
N THR A 126 11.48 10.79 -9.03
CA THR A 126 12.17 9.91 -8.09
C THR A 126 11.70 8.48 -8.35
N PRO A 127 12.60 7.48 -8.43
CA PRO A 127 12.21 6.09 -8.54
C PRO A 127 11.31 5.66 -7.40
N PHE A 128 10.34 4.80 -7.71
CA PHE A 128 9.35 4.25 -6.79
C PHE A 128 9.29 2.73 -6.96
N ASP A 129 8.83 2.03 -5.94
CA ASP A 129 8.64 0.57 -5.87
C ASP A 129 7.19 0.17 -5.59
N TYR A 130 6.32 1.14 -5.26
CA TYR A 130 4.88 0.93 -5.14
C TYR A 130 4.11 1.99 -5.92
N LEU A 131 2.99 1.59 -6.54
CA LEU A 131 2.09 2.49 -7.26
C LEU A 131 0.63 2.12 -6.98
N ALA A 132 -0.18 3.12 -6.66
CA ALA A 132 -1.64 3.01 -6.62
C ALA A 132 -2.24 3.79 -7.79
N ILE A 133 -3.14 3.16 -8.54
CA ILE A 133 -3.87 3.74 -9.67
C ILE A 133 -5.37 3.68 -9.39
N HIS A 134 -5.99 4.86 -9.35
CA HIS A 134 -7.41 4.97 -9.14
C HIS A 134 -8.18 4.93 -10.46
N LEU A 135 -9.14 4.01 -10.55
CA LEU A 135 -9.95 3.78 -11.76
C LEU A 135 -11.33 4.48 -11.70
N GLY A 136 -11.54 5.47 -10.83
CA GLY A 136 -12.81 6.19 -10.69
C GLY A 136 -13.95 5.39 -10.01
N ASN A 137 -13.79 4.07 -9.85
CA ASN A 137 -14.52 3.21 -8.92
C ASN A 137 -13.79 1.84 -8.82
N GLY A 138 -12.60 1.87 -8.24
CA GLY A 138 -11.71 0.73 -8.12
C GLY A 138 -10.28 1.21 -7.94
N GLU A 139 -9.43 0.40 -7.33
CA GLU A 139 -8.02 0.71 -7.12
C GLU A 139 -7.16 -0.46 -7.59
N LEU A 140 -6.14 -0.19 -8.40
CA LEU A 140 -5.05 -1.13 -8.63
C LEU A 140 -3.86 -0.66 -7.81
N ILE A 141 -3.23 -1.58 -7.08
CA ILE A 141 -1.95 -1.32 -6.44
C ILE A 141 -0.92 -2.33 -6.94
N PHE A 142 0.29 -1.84 -7.13
CA PHE A 142 1.42 -2.55 -7.69
C PHE A 142 2.59 -2.42 -6.73
N HIS A 143 3.39 -3.48 -6.65
CA HIS A 143 4.68 -3.53 -5.99
C HIS A 143 5.67 -4.24 -6.90
N TRP A 144 6.89 -3.70 -7.01
CA TRP A 144 7.98 -4.38 -7.70
C TRP A 144 9.30 -4.31 -6.94
N SER A 145 10.11 -5.36 -7.09
CA SER A 145 11.40 -5.53 -6.45
C SER A 145 12.46 -4.49 -6.85
N LEU A 146 12.41 -3.96 -8.08
CA LEU A 146 13.39 -2.99 -8.59
C LEU A 146 12.75 -1.64 -8.90
N ALA A 147 13.03 -0.65 -8.06
CA ALA A 147 12.46 0.70 -8.21
C ALA A 147 12.62 1.26 -9.64
N THR A 148 11.55 1.85 -10.18
CA THR A 148 11.49 2.44 -11.52
C THR A 148 11.04 3.88 -11.45
N SER A 149 11.43 4.69 -12.44
CA SER A 149 10.89 6.05 -12.59
C SER A 149 9.71 6.11 -13.55
N THR A 150 9.41 5.04 -14.29
CA THR A 150 8.31 5.01 -15.26
C THR A 150 7.55 3.70 -15.19
N PHE A 151 6.22 3.81 -15.17
CA PHE A 151 5.28 2.71 -15.26
C PHE A 151 4.35 2.94 -16.46
N THR A 152 3.97 1.87 -17.15
CA THR A 152 2.99 1.91 -18.25
C THR A 152 1.93 0.85 -18.02
N LEU A 153 0.66 1.24 -18.15
CA LEU A 153 -0.49 0.35 -18.18
C LEU A 153 -1.16 0.42 -19.56
N ALA A 154 -1.22 -0.69 -20.27
CA ALA A 154 -1.92 -0.82 -21.53
C ALA A 154 -3.19 -1.68 -21.41
N GLY A 155 -4.14 -1.46 -22.31
CA GLY A 155 -5.41 -2.21 -22.40
C GLY A 155 -6.57 -1.61 -21.60
N MET A 156 -6.27 -0.82 -20.56
CA MET A 156 -7.28 -0.10 -19.78
C MET A 156 -7.71 1.18 -20.51
N PRO A 157 -9.02 1.44 -20.72
CA PRO A 157 -9.46 2.71 -21.28
C PRO A 157 -8.93 3.89 -20.46
N THR A 158 -8.20 4.79 -21.11
CA THR A 158 -7.50 5.91 -20.46
C THR A 158 -8.43 6.82 -19.67
N ALA A 159 -9.68 6.99 -20.12
CA ALA A 159 -10.72 7.74 -19.43
C ALA A 159 -11.16 7.12 -18.09
N SER A 160 -10.82 5.85 -17.82
CA SER A 160 -11.09 5.22 -16.52
C SER A 160 -10.06 5.63 -15.48
N ILE A 161 -8.86 6.05 -15.89
CA ILE A 161 -7.78 6.40 -14.97
C ILE A 161 -7.99 7.83 -14.47
N SER A 162 -8.25 7.94 -13.17
CA SER A 162 -8.58 9.20 -12.52
C SER A 162 -7.33 9.84 -11.94
N ASN A 163 -6.62 9.12 -11.06
CA ASN A 163 -5.48 9.62 -10.31
C ASN A 163 -4.45 8.49 -10.09
N TYR A 164 -3.25 8.83 -9.64
CA TYR A 164 -2.28 7.83 -9.17
C TYR A 164 -1.41 8.38 -8.04
N ARG A 165 -0.83 7.47 -7.25
CA ARG A 165 0.16 7.74 -6.20
C ARG A 165 1.34 6.80 -6.34
N ALA A 166 2.54 7.35 -6.33
CA ALA A 166 3.79 6.59 -6.35
C ALA A 166 4.48 6.70 -4.98
N PHE A 167 4.87 5.56 -4.42
CA PHE A 167 5.52 5.48 -3.13
C PHE A 167 6.86 4.78 -3.25
N VAL A 168 7.80 5.23 -2.41
CA VAL A 168 9.03 4.49 -2.16
C VAL A 168 8.90 3.79 -0.81
N GLY A 169 9.20 2.50 -0.77
CA GLY A 169 9.24 1.73 0.45
C GLY A 169 10.58 1.82 1.16
N PRO A 170 10.65 1.26 2.38
CA PRO A 170 11.93 1.06 3.02
C PRO A 170 12.75 0.16 2.10
N GLN A 171 13.92 0.61 1.68
CA GLN A 171 14.88 -0.24 0.98
C GLN A 171 15.26 -1.36 1.94
N VAL A 172 14.58 -2.50 1.85
CA VAL A 172 14.83 -3.60 2.76
C VAL A 172 16.19 -4.16 2.36
N LEU A 173 17.22 -3.87 3.17
CA LEU A 173 18.32 -4.79 3.34
C LEU A 173 17.73 -6.06 3.98
N ALA A 174 16.98 -6.83 3.18
CA ALA A 174 16.37 -8.07 3.60
C ALA A 174 17.49 -9.11 3.67
N THR A 175 18.21 -9.13 4.78
CA THR A 175 18.60 -10.43 5.31
C THR A 175 17.39 -10.91 6.08
N PRO A 176 16.65 -11.93 5.61
CA PRO A 176 15.71 -12.62 6.47
C PRO A 176 16.51 -13.02 7.70
N LEU A 177 16.16 -12.51 8.88
CA LEU A 177 16.66 -13.10 10.12
C LEU A 177 16.19 -14.55 10.06
N PRO A 178 17.10 -15.53 9.85
CA PRO A 178 16.66 -16.90 9.73
C PRO A 178 15.94 -17.22 11.03
N GLY A 179 14.85 -17.99 11.02
CA GLY A 179 14.24 -18.48 12.26
C GLY A 179 15.27 -19.16 13.20
N ALA A 180 16.43 -19.56 12.65
CA ALA A 180 17.62 -19.98 13.38
C ALA A 180 18.20 -18.93 14.34
N ALA A 181 18.07 -17.62 14.12
CA ALA A 181 18.56 -16.58 15.03
C ALA A 181 17.77 -16.56 16.36
N LEU A 182 16.44 -16.75 16.29
CA LEU A 182 15.60 -16.94 17.48
C LEU A 182 15.90 -18.27 18.17
N LEU A 183 16.13 -19.34 17.40
CA LEU A 183 16.56 -20.64 17.96
C LEU A 183 17.94 -20.56 18.61
N PHE A 184 18.91 -19.86 18.02
CA PHE A 184 20.24 -19.64 18.59
C PHE A 184 20.18 -18.78 19.86
N ALA A 185 19.37 -17.72 19.86
CA ALA A 185 19.17 -16.90 21.06
C ALA A 185 18.54 -17.72 22.21
N SER A 186 17.57 -18.58 21.90
CA SER A 186 16.95 -19.47 22.89
C SER A 186 17.93 -20.55 23.40
N ALA A 187 18.76 -21.11 22.54
CA ALA A 187 19.77 -22.10 22.89
C ALA A 187 20.90 -21.49 23.75
N LEU A 188 21.34 -20.27 23.43
CA LEU A 188 22.37 -19.57 24.19
C LEU A 188 21.87 -19.10 25.56
N GLY A 189 20.62 -18.64 25.66
CA GLY A 189 19.96 -18.33 26.92
C GLY A 189 19.78 -19.55 27.82
N GLY A 190 19.39 -20.69 27.24
CA GLY A 190 19.27 -21.97 27.96
C GLY A 190 20.62 -22.50 28.47
N ALA A 191 21.67 -22.46 27.64
CA ALA A 191 23.01 -22.90 28.01
C ALA A 191 23.62 -22.03 29.13
N GLY A 192 23.44 -20.71 29.08
CA GLY A 192 23.89 -19.80 30.14
C GLY A 192 23.21 -20.06 31.49
N PHE A 193 21.91 -20.41 31.49
CA PHE A 193 21.17 -20.72 32.71
C PHE A 193 21.57 -22.08 33.32
N VAL A 194 21.85 -23.07 32.49
CA VAL A 194 22.32 -24.40 32.93
C VAL A 194 23.76 -24.35 33.46
N ALA A 195 24.65 -23.59 32.80
CA ALA A 195 26.03 -23.41 33.26
C ALA A 195 26.11 -22.71 34.62
N ARG A 196 25.27 -21.70 34.87
CA ARG A 196 25.20 -20.98 36.16
C ARG A 196 24.71 -21.84 37.32
N ARG A 197 23.89 -22.87 37.05
CA ARG A 197 23.45 -23.85 38.06
C ARG A 197 24.52 -24.87 38.41
N ARG A 198 25.42 -25.21 37.49
CA ARG A 198 26.52 -26.17 37.71
C ARG A 198 27.74 -25.55 38.39
N GLY A 199 28.00 -24.26 38.20
CA GLY A 199 29.07 -23.54 38.92
C GLY A 199 28.80 -23.30 40.42
N ARG A 200 27.64 -23.72 40.94
CA ARG A 200 27.22 -23.48 42.33
C ARG A 200 27.32 -24.71 43.25
N LYS A 201 27.87 -25.83 42.75
CA LYS A 201 28.27 -27.03 43.51
C LYS A 201 29.62 -27.46 42.95
N GLN A 202 30.78 -27.09 43.48
CA GLN A 202 31.45 -27.51 44.73
C GLN A 202 32.83 -26.79 44.78
N PRO A 203 33.61 -26.78 45.89
CA PRO A 203 33.65 -27.80 46.96
C PRO A 203 33.68 -27.26 48.40
N SER A 204 33.27 -28.11 49.36
CA SER A 204 33.90 -28.10 50.68
C SER A 204 34.45 -29.49 50.92
N ALA A 205 35.77 -29.54 51.07
CA ALA A 205 36.51 -30.70 51.51
C ALA A 205 36.21 -31.01 52.97
N ALA A 206 36.22 -32.29 53.30
CA ALA A 206 36.68 -32.87 54.56
C ALA A 206 37.24 -34.25 54.24
#